data_AF-A0A660YK04-F1
#
_entry.id   AF-A0A660YK04-F1
#
_cell.length_a   1.000
_cell.length_b   1.000
_cell.length_c   1.000
_cell.angle_alpha   90.00
_cell.angle_beta   90.00
_cell.angle_gamma   90.00
#
_symmetry.space_group_name_H-M   'P 1'
#
loop_
_entity.id
_entity.type
_entity.pdbx_description
1 polymer ?
#
loop_
_entity_poly.entity_id
_entity_poly.type
_entity_poly.pdbx_seq_one_letter_code
_entity_poly.pdbx_strand_id
1 'polypeptide(L)'
;IYVALQRSKTAREALKVMTELMDEYGYYSVGESFSVSDPNEVWIFEIISKGTREKGAVWVARMVPNGYVCAHANQARIQTFPLADGKTSITSKQIDKIFNKKVTTVYAHDVISFARDMGYYDGADKDFSFSKTYAPPTFGALRFCEARVYAFFNRVAPSLNLPTDYASGDVNAEPLPLWIKPDHKLDVRDVMELMRDHFEGTPFDMTKDIGAGPYVCPYRWRPLTWKVDSLTYFNERAISTQQTGFSFVAQSRSFLPDPIGGVFWFGVDDAYSSVYIPIYCSITDVPKPYAVGTGNFDEFSWDSAFWVFNFVSNYAYSRYSDMIKDIQKVQRQLEGKFLANQPQIDQAALTLYKQSPKLAVDYLTDYSVRMGVETVARWKKLGEFLIYKYLDGNVKNEHGHVTHPGYPKEWYKTIVEKTGDKFRVK
;
A
#
# COMPACT_ATOMS: atom_id res chain seq x y z
N ILE A 1 -4.54 -14.43 -8.22
CA ILE A 1 -4.94 -14.11 -6.82
C ILE A 1 -6.20 -14.87 -6.39
N TYR A 2 -7.40 -14.55 -6.90
CA TYR A 2 -8.67 -15.10 -6.38
C TYR A 2 -8.74 -16.64 -6.35
N VAL A 3 -8.30 -17.30 -7.43
CA VAL A 3 -8.29 -18.77 -7.49
C VAL A 3 -7.36 -19.38 -6.44
N ALA A 4 -6.23 -18.74 -6.14
CA ALA A 4 -5.32 -19.20 -5.10
C ALA A 4 -5.96 -19.03 -3.71
N LEU A 5 -6.56 -17.87 -3.42
CA LEU A 5 -7.24 -17.63 -2.15
C LEU A 5 -8.41 -18.61 -1.91
N GLN A 6 -9.12 -19.03 -2.96
CA GLN A 6 -10.20 -20.02 -2.86
C GLN A 6 -9.72 -21.47 -2.65
N ARG A 7 -8.46 -21.77 -2.98
CA ARG A 7 -7.93 -23.15 -3.03
C ARG A 7 -6.80 -23.40 -2.03
N SER A 8 -6.52 -22.46 -1.14
CA SER A 8 -5.36 -22.52 -0.25
C SER A 8 -5.72 -22.12 1.18
N LYS A 9 -5.13 -22.84 2.13
CA LYS A 9 -5.23 -22.61 3.58
C LYS A 9 -3.97 -22.01 4.18
N THR A 10 -2.85 -22.06 3.46
CA THR A 10 -1.54 -21.54 3.90
C THR A 10 -0.87 -20.74 2.77
N ALA A 11 0.12 -19.92 3.12
CA ALA A 11 0.91 -19.17 2.16
C ALA A 11 1.64 -20.10 1.17
N ARG A 12 2.15 -21.24 1.66
CA ARG A 12 2.82 -22.26 0.85
C ARG A 12 1.86 -22.95 -0.12
N GLU A 13 0.64 -23.26 0.31
CA GLU A 13 -0.40 -23.77 -0.60
C GLU A 13 -0.74 -22.74 -1.68
N ALA A 14 -0.83 -21.46 -1.33
CA ALA A 14 -1.11 -20.39 -2.30
C ALA A 14 0.01 -20.28 -3.34
N LEU A 15 1.28 -20.35 -2.93
CA LEU A 15 2.42 -20.38 -3.86
C LEU A 15 2.36 -21.60 -4.78
N LYS A 16 2.07 -22.80 -4.24
CA LYS A 16 1.91 -24.03 -5.05
C LYS A 16 0.78 -23.88 -6.07
N VAL A 17 -0.41 -23.46 -5.64
CA VAL A 17 -1.57 -23.28 -6.52
C VAL A 17 -1.30 -22.23 -7.61
N MET A 18 -0.73 -21.08 -7.25
CA MET A 18 -0.42 -20.04 -8.25
C MET A 18 0.55 -20.56 -9.30
N THR A 19 1.60 -21.27 -8.88
CA THR A 19 2.67 -21.70 -9.77
C THR A 19 2.28 -22.88 -10.65
N GLU A 20 1.52 -23.84 -10.12
CA GLU A 20 0.95 -24.96 -10.90
C GLU A 20 -0.06 -24.45 -11.94
N LEU A 21 -0.93 -23.52 -11.57
CA LEU A 21 -1.88 -22.95 -12.54
C LEU A 21 -1.19 -22.12 -13.63
N MET A 22 -0.13 -21.39 -13.30
CA MET A 22 0.64 -20.68 -14.33
C MET A 22 1.35 -21.63 -15.29
N ASP A 23 1.84 -22.78 -14.81
CA ASP A 23 2.45 -23.81 -15.64
C ASP A 23 1.39 -24.48 -16.56
N GLU A 24 0.24 -24.83 -15.98
CA GLU A 24 -0.85 -25.52 -16.68
C GLU A 24 -1.62 -24.63 -17.65
N TYR A 25 -1.84 -23.34 -17.35
CA TYR A 25 -2.70 -22.45 -18.15
C TYR A 25 -1.95 -21.27 -18.78
N GLY A 26 -0.70 -21.03 -18.40
CA GLY A 26 0.06 -19.87 -18.84
C GLY A 26 -0.20 -18.62 -17.99
N TYR A 27 0.54 -17.55 -18.30
CA TYR A 27 0.43 -16.27 -17.60
C TYR A 27 0.55 -15.10 -18.59
N TYR A 28 -0.60 -14.53 -18.94
CA TYR A 28 -0.74 -13.45 -19.93
C TYR A 28 -0.87 -12.08 -19.23
N SER A 29 0.19 -11.68 -18.55
CA SER A 29 0.33 -10.36 -17.90
C SER A 29 1.78 -9.89 -18.05
N VAL A 30 2.15 -8.81 -17.37
CA VAL A 30 3.53 -8.33 -17.24
C VAL A 30 4.15 -8.82 -15.93
N GLY A 31 5.19 -8.15 -15.42
CA GLY A 31 5.75 -8.45 -14.11
C GLY A 31 4.82 -8.07 -12.95
N GLU A 32 4.72 -8.93 -11.95
CA GLU A 32 3.95 -8.69 -10.72
C GLU A 32 4.73 -9.16 -9.47
N SER A 33 4.59 -8.41 -8.37
CA SER A 33 5.11 -8.76 -7.05
C SER A 33 3.96 -8.96 -6.07
N PHE A 34 3.96 -10.10 -5.39
CA PHE A 34 2.94 -10.49 -4.41
C PHE A 34 3.53 -10.59 -3.02
N SER A 35 2.75 -10.15 -2.03
CA SER A 35 2.93 -10.52 -0.63
C SER A 35 1.96 -11.65 -0.31
N VAL A 36 2.50 -12.82 0.04
CA VAL A 36 1.70 -14.01 0.36
C VAL A 36 1.94 -14.35 1.83
N SER A 37 0.91 -14.25 2.66
CA SER A 37 1.04 -14.46 4.11
C SER A 37 -0.05 -15.36 4.67
N ASP A 38 0.30 -16.00 5.78
CA ASP A 38 -0.62 -16.68 6.69
C ASP A 38 -0.20 -16.36 8.15
N PRO A 39 -0.84 -16.92 9.20
CA PRO A 39 -0.50 -16.59 10.58
C PRO A 39 0.95 -16.94 11.01
N ASN A 40 1.70 -17.70 10.22
CA ASN A 40 3.02 -18.22 10.59
C ASN A 40 4.16 -17.67 9.74
N GLU A 41 3.89 -17.24 8.51
CA GLU A 41 4.92 -16.83 7.57
C GLU A 41 4.43 -15.82 6.53
N VAL A 42 5.38 -15.10 5.94
CA VAL A 42 5.14 -14.18 4.82
C VAL A 42 6.23 -14.35 3.77
N TRP A 43 5.81 -14.32 2.52
CA TRP A 43 6.64 -14.51 1.33
C TRP A 43 6.52 -13.30 0.41
N ILE A 44 7.65 -12.86 -0.14
CA ILE A 44 7.67 -12.03 -1.34
C ILE A 44 7.80 -12.95 -2.56
N PHE A 45 6.91 -12.79 -3.53
CA PHE A 45 6.81 -13.63 -4.71
C PHE A 45 6.75 -12.77 -5.97
N GLU A 46 7.79 -12.85 -6.79
CA GLU A 46 7.93 -12.02 -8.00
C GLU A 46 7.85 -12.89 -9.25
N ILE A 47 7.03 -12.46 -10.21
CA ILE A 47 6.68 -13.21 -11.41
C ILE A 47 6.93 -12.33 -12.63
N ILE A 48 7.42 -12.92 -13.70
CA ILE A 48 7.64 -12.30 -15.00
C ILE A 48 7.07 -13.22 -16.09
N SER A 49 6.22 -12.67 -16.95
CA SER A 49 5.67 -13.44 -18.07
C SER A 49 6.75 -13.83 -19.08
N LYS A 50 6.62 -15.05 -19.63
CA LYS A 50 7.40 -15.49 -20.79
C LYS A 50 6.89 -14.93 -22.13
N GLY A 51 5.85 -14.10 -22.10
CA GLY A 51 5.21 -13.51 -23.27
C GLY A 51 4.47 -14.56 -24.11
N THR A 52 4.42 -14.34 -25.43
CA THR A 52 3.75 -15.26 -26.36
C THR A 52 4.68 -16.34 -26.94
N ARG A 53 5.96 -16.35 -26.53
CA ARG A 53 6.97 -17.29 -27.05
C ARG A 53 6.84 -18.67 -26.43
N GLU A 54 6.64 -18.70 -25.12
CA GLU A 54 6.53 -19.91 -24.33
C GLU A 54 5.41 -19.75 -23.32
N LYS A 55 4.71 -20.84 -23.03
CA LYS A 55 3.68 -20.88 -22.01
C LYS A 55 4.28 -20.73 -20.61
N GLY A 56 3.62 -19.95 -19.77
CA GLY A 56 3.94 -19.83 -18.34
C GLY A 56 4.66 -18.52 -17.98
N ALA A 57 5.34 -18.56 -16.84
CA ALA A 57 6.07 -17.43 -16.27
C ALA A 57 7.34 -17.93 -15.58
N VAL A 58 8.36 -17.08 -15.53
CA VAL A 58 9.51 -17.26 -14.65
C VAL A 58 9.27 -16.49 -13.35
N TRP A 59 9.69 -17.05 -12.23
CA TRP A 59 9.36 -16.48 -10.93
C TRP A 59 10.32 -16.92 -9.83
N VAL A 60 10.35 -16.15 -8.75
CA VAL A 60 11.09 -16.47 -7.52
C VAL A 60 10.29 -16.02 -6.30
N ALA A 61 10.25 -16.88 -5.28
CA ALA A 61 9.60 -16.63 -3.99
C ALA A 61 10.63 -16.76 -2.86
N ARG A 62 10.65 -15.78 -1.96
CA ARG A 62 11.52 -15.74 -0.78
C ARG A 62 10.69 -15.52 0.49
N MET A 63 10.91 -16.36 1.50
CA MET A 63 10.31 -16.16 2.82
C MET A 63 11.00 -15.00 3.52
N VAL A 64 10.23 -14.03 4.02
CA VAL A 64 10.78 -12.93 4.81
C VAL A 64 11.18 -13.48 6.18
N PRO A 65 12.41 -13.20 6.68
CA PRO A 65 12.82 -13.69 7.98
C PRO A 65 11.95 -13.17 9.13
N ASN A 66 11.76 -13.99 10.16
CA ASN A 66 11.02 -13.57 11.36
C ASN A 66 11.64 -12.32 11.99
N GLY A 67 10.79 -11.35 12.31
CA GLY A 67 11.22 -10.07 12.89
C GLY A 67 11.80 -9.07 11.88
N TYR A 68 11.72 -9.36 10.58
CA TYR A 68 12.09 -8.43 9.51
C TYR A 68 10.84 -7.92 8.80
N VAL A 69 10.98 -6.79 8.12
CA VAL A 69 9.99 -6.20 7.22
C VAL A 69 10.52 -6.18 5.81
N CYS A 70 9.65 -6.42 4.83
CA CYS A 70 9.93 -6.32 3.41
C CYS A 70 8.95 -5.32 2.80
N ALA A 71 9.44 -4.48 1.90
CA ALA A 71 8.61 -3.56 1.13
C ALA A 71 8.86 -3.77 -0.35
N HIS A 72 7.82 -3.65 -1.16
CA HIS A 72 7.92 -3.66 -2.61
C HIS A 72 6.94 -2.66 -3.20
N ALA A 73 7.24 -2.26 -4.43
CA ALA A 73 6.52 -1.29 -5.21
C ALA A 73 6.34 -1.88 -6.62
N ASN A 74 6.11 -1.06 -7.65
CA ASN A 74 5.91 -1.57 -9.01
C ASN A 74 7.26 -1.86 -9.71
N GLN A 75 8.14 -2.61 -9.03
CA GLN A 75 9.48 -2.96 -9.46
C GLN A 75 9.92 -4.25 -8.75
N ALA A 76 10.45 -5.23 -9.50
CA ALA A 76 10.99 -6.44 -8.90
C ALA A 76 12.28 -6.12 -8.11
N ARG A 77 12.44 -6.75 -6.94
CA ARG A 77 13.49 -6.45 -5.96
C ARG A 77 14.35 -7.64 -5.59
N ILE A 78 13.89 -8.87 -5.82
CA ILE A 78 14.70 -10.07 -5.56
C ILE A 78 15.89 -10.04 -6.51
N GLN A 79 17.09 -9.87 -5.97
CA GLN A 79 18.33 -9.86 -6.74
C GLN A 79 18.84 -11.31 -6.86
N THR A 80 19.99 -11.61 -6.26
CA THR A 80 20.49 -12.98 -6.13
C THR A 80 19.69 -13.74 -5.08
N PHE A 81 19.60 -15.05 -5.25
CA PHE A 81 18.91 -15.95 -4.33
C PHE A 81 19.65 -17.29 -4.22
N PRO A 82 19.50 -18.01 -3.09
CA PRO A 82 20.10 -19.32 -2.94
C PRO A 82 19.62 -20.28 -4.04
N LEU A 83 20.55 -20.85 -4.80
CA LEU A 83 20.25 -21.88 -5.79
C LEU A 83 19.79 -23.17 -5.11
N ALA A 84 19.03 -23.99 -5.83
CA ALA A 84 18.40 -25.17 -5.28
C ALA A 84 19.41 -26.18 -4.72
N ASP A 85 19.27 -26.47 -3.42
CA ASP A 85 20.03 -27.48 -2.69
C ASP A 85 19.15 -28.69 -2.29
N GLY A 86 17.85 -28.62 -2.61
CA GLY A 86 16.86 -29.63 -2.28
C GLY A 86 16.43 -29.65 -0.80
N LYS A 87 16.91 -28.70 0.02
CA LYS A 87 16.71 -28.63 1.49
C LYS A 87 16.08 -27.31 1.92
N THR A 88 16.73 -26.20 1.60
CA THR A 88 16.31 -24.83 1.95
C THR A 88 15.90 -24.02 0.73
N SER A 89 16.43 -24.40 -0.43
CA SER A 89 16.06 -23.87 -1.73
C SER A 89 15.68 -24.99 -2.69
N ILE A 90 14.56 -24.83 -3.39
CA ILE A 90 14.02 -25.82 -4.33
C ILE A 90 13.55 -25.13 -5.61
N THR A 91 13.40 -25.90 -6.69
CA THR A 91 12.77 -25.43 -7.93
C THR A 91 11.33 -25.91 -8.06
N SER A 92 10.59 -25.37 -9.03
CA SER A 92 9.22 -25.83 -9.35
C SER A 92 9.12 -27.33 -9.66
N LYS A 93 10.21 -27.98 -10.10
CA LYS A 93 10.28 -29.45 -10.27
C LYS A 93 10.15 -30.23 -8.96
N GLN A 94 10.30 -29.56 -7.82
CA GLN A 94 10.22 -30.13 -6.48
C GLN A 94 9.16 -29.41 -5.64
N ILE A 95 8.12 -28.84 -6.28
CA ILE A 95 7.14 -27.96 -5.62
C ILE A 95 6.47 -28.62 -4.41
N ASP A 96 6.26 -29.93 -4.40
CA ASP A 96 5.69 -30.64 -3.24
C ASP A 96 6.55 -30.54 -1.98
N LYS A 97 7.86 -30.28 -2.11
CA LYS A 97 8.75 -30.04 -0.96
C LYS A 97 8.51 -28.67 -0.32
N ILE A 98 7.72 -27.78 -0.91
CA ILE A 98 7.44 -26.45 -0.35
C ILE A 98 6.86 -26.55 1.06
N PHE A 99 6.16 -27.63 1.42
CA PHE A 99 5.60 -27.82 2.77
C PHE A 99 6.65 -28.13 3.86
N ASN A 100 7.90 -28.40 3.47
CA ASN A 100 8.99 -28.48 4.43
C ASN A 100 9.31 -27.08 4.97
N LYS A 101 9.14 -26.88 6.28
CA LYS A 101 9.40 -25.59 6.97
C LYS A 101 10.83 -25.06 6.80
N LYS A 102 11.79 -25.90 6.41
CA LYS A 102 13.17 -25.46 6.10
C LYS A 102 13.28 -24.77 4.75
N VAL A 103 12.32 -24.95 3.84
CA VAL A 103 12.30 -24.30 2.54
C VAL A 103 11.94 -22.82 2.73
N THR A 104 12.86 -21.95 2.31
CA THR A 104 12.73 -20.49 2.39
C THR A 104 12.91 -19.80 1.03
N THR A 105 13.29 -20.56 0.00
CA THR A 105 13.45 -20.10 -1.38
C THR A 105 12.85 -21.12 -2.33
N VAL A 106 11.99 -20.67 -3.24
CA VAL A 106 11.40 -21.50 -4.30
C VAL A 106 11.39 -20.68 -5.59
N TYR A 107 11.76 -21.27 -6.72
CA TYR A 107 11.79 -20.55 -7.99
C TYR A 107 11.48 -21.45 -9.19
N ALA A 108 11.11 -20.85 -10.33
CA ALA A 108 10.87 -21.57 -11.58
C ALA A 108 12.13 -22.33 -12.02
N HIS A 109 12.00 -23.62 -12.35
CA HIS A 109 13.18 -24.47 -12.64
C HIS A 109 14.03 -24.02 -13.82
N ASP A 110 13.48 -23.16 -14.67
CA ASP A 110 14.04 -22.61 -15.90
C ASP A 110 14.32 -21.10 -15.79
N VAL A 111 14.24 -20.51 -14.58
CA VAL A 111 14.42 -19.07 -14.37
C VAL A 111 15.74 -18.52 -14.91
N ILE A 112 16.81 -19.33 -15.00
CA ILE A 112 18.10 -18.90 -15.55
C ILE A 112 18.25 -19.31 -17.01
N SER A 113 17.80 -20.51 -17.39
CA SER A 113 17.87 -20.97 -18.78
C SER A 113 17.01 -20.11 -19.71
N PHE A 114 15.81 -19.74 -19.28
CA PHE A 114 14.94 -18.83 -20.02
C PHE A 114 15.62 -17.46 -20.26
N ALA A 115 16.31 -16.91 -19.24
CA ALA A 115 17.06 -15.66 -19.41
C ALA A 115 18.17 -15.78 -20.45
N ARG A 116 18.88 -16.93 -20.50
CA ARG A 116 19.92 -17.21 -21.50
C ARG A 116 19.34 -17.33 -22.90
N ASP A 117 18.26 -18.07 -23.04
CA ASP A 117 17.58 -18.28 -24.32
C ASP A 117 17.04 -16.96 -24.89
N MET A 118 16.65 -16.03 -24.02
CA MET A 118 16.22 -14.68 -24.39
C MET A 118 17.38 -13.70 -24.60
N GLY A 119 18.62 -14.08 -24.30
CA GLY A 119 19.80 -13.22 -24.39
C GLY A 119 19.87 -12.14 -23.29
N TYR A 120 19.13 -12.30 -22.20
CA TYR A 120 19.10 -11.35 -21.07
C TYR A 120 20.23 -11.59 -20.07
N TYR A 121 20.87 -12.76 -20.11
CA TYR A 121 21.92 -13.15 -19.17
C TYR A 121 22.84 -14.22 -19.75
N ASP A 122 24.16 -14.10 -19.55
CA ASP A 122 25.18 -15.06 -20.01
C ASP A 122 26.20 -15.45 -18.93
N GLY A 123 26.09 -14.90 -17.72
CA GLY A 123 26.99 -15.16 -16.59
C GLY A 123 26.80 -16.52 -15.90
N ALA A 124 27.56 -16.75 -14.83
CA ALA A 124 27.47 -17.97 -14.01
C ALA A 124 26.24 -17.96 -13.09
N ASP A 125 25.55 -19.10 -12.94
CA ASP A 125 24.29 -19.20 -12.17
C ASP A 125 24.32 -18.55 -10.78
N LYS A 126 25.45 -18.64 -10.07
CA LYS A 126 25.64 -18.04 -8.74
C LYS A 126 25.54 -16.51 -8.70
N ASP A 127 25.77 -15.86 -9.85
CA ASP A 127 25.78 -14.42 -10.01
C ASP A 127 24.47 -13.92 -10.67
N PHE A 128 23.50 -14.81 -10.91
CA PHE A 128 22.20 -14.47 -11.49
C PHE A 128 21.37 -13.61 -10.53
N SER A 129 20.83 -12.50 -11.04
CA SER A 129 19.98 -11.58 -10.28
C SER A 129 18.63 -11.43 -10.98
N PHE A 130 17.55 -11.86 -10.33
CA PHE A 130 16.22 -11.91 -10.95
C PHE A 130 15.73 -10.51 -11.37
N SER A 131 15.83 -9.53 -10.48
CA SER A 131 15.42 -8.15 -10.77
C SER A 131 16.32 -7.50 -11.84
N LYS A 132 17.64 -7.63 -11.76
CA LYS A 132 18.55 -7.03 -12.76
C LYS A 132 18.35 -7.63 -14.16
N THR A 133 18.02 -8.91 -14.26
CA THR A 133 17.80 -9.59 -15.54
C THR A 133 16.43 -9.31 -16.13
N TYR A 134 15.36 -9.41 -15.34
CA TYR A 134 13.99 -9.35 -15.86
C TYR A 134 13.28 -8.01 -15.68
N ALA A 135 13.78 -7.16 -14.79
CA ALA A 135 13.25 -5.82 -14.53
C ALA A 135 14.42 -4.83 -14.31
N PRO A 136 15.30 -4.64 -15.30
CA PRO A 136 16.51 -3.84 -15.13
C PRO A 136 16.22 -2.43 -14.61
N PRO A 137 17.03 -1.91 -13.67
CA PRO A 137 16.78 -0.61 -13.07
C PRO A 137 16.87 0.51 -14.12
N THR A 138 15.91 1.41 -14.07
CA THR A 138 15.91 2.67 -14.81
C THR A 138 15.69 3.81 -13.83
N PHE A 139 16.00 5.04 -14.21
CA PHE A 139 15.69 6.21 -13.38
C PHE A 139 14.24 6.19 -12.87
N GLY A 140 13.27 5.93 -13.76
CA GLY A 140 11.86 5.88 -13.39
C GLY A 140 11.51 4.71 -12.46
N ALA A 141 12.09 3.52 -12.67
CA ALA A 141 11.88 2.38 -11.77
C ALA A 141 12.40 2.70 -10.36
N LEU A 142 13.59 3.28 -10.25
CA LEU A 142 14.16 3.66 -8.98
C LEU A 142 13.39 4.80 -8.30
N ARG A 143 13.17 5.89 -9.04
CA ARG A 143 12.52 7.08 -8.51
C ARG A 143 11.06 6.87 -8.14
N PHE A 144 10.30 6.16 -8.97
CA PHE A 144 8.86 5.96 -8.72
C PHE A 144 8.54 4.70 -7.89
N CYS A 145 9.51 3.82 -7.64
CA CYS A 145 9.29 2.60 -6.86
C CYS A 145 10.24 2.48 -5.67
N GLU A 146 11.56 2.47 -5.87
CA GLU A 146 12.52 2.31 -4.77
C GLU A 146 12.52 3.51 -3.81
N ALA A 147 12.15 4.71 -4.25
CA ALA A 147 11.94 5.83 -3.31
C ALA A 147 10.87 5.51 -2.26
N ARG A 148 9.76 4.87 -2.64
CA ARG A 148 8.69 4.46 -1.71
C ARG A 148 9.17 3.38 -0.73
N VAL A 149 9.97 2.44 -1.22
CA VAL A 149 10.62 1.44 -0.37
C VAL A 149 11.57 2.11 0.63
N TYR A 150 12.38 3.07 0.18
CA TYR A 150 13.25 3.87 1.03
C TYR A 150 12.45 4.58 2.12
N ALA A 151 11.34 5.25 1.76
CA ALA A 151 10.50 5.97 2.71
C ALA A 151 9.97 5.03 3.81
N PHE A 152 9.44 3.87 3.42
CA PHE A 152 9.00 2.84 4.35
C PHE A 152 10.14 2.39 5.29
N PHE A 153 11.31 2.05 4.74
CA PHE A 153 12.46 1.59 5.53
C PHE A 153 13.00 2.68 6.46
N ASN A 154 13.07 3.92 6.01
CA ASN A 154 13.52 5.06 6.81
C ASN A 154 12.60 5.32 8.00
N ARG A 155 11.29 5.04 7.88
CA ARG A 155 10.34 5.21 8.98
C ARG A 155 10.41 4.13 10.05
N VAL A 156 10.70 2.89 9.65
CA VAL A 156 10.71 1.74 10.57
C VAL A 156 12.09 1.44 11.14
N ALA A 157 13.16 1.91 10.49
CA ALA A 157 14.52 1.77 10.97
C ALA A 157 15.40 2.99 10.62
N PRO A 158 15.06 4.19 11.11
CA PRO A 158 15.91 5.38 10.92
C PRO A 158 17.34 5.17 11.42
N SER A 159 17.56 4.28 12.40
CA SER A 159 18.89 3.94 12.89
C SER A 159 19.85 3.39 11.82
N LEU A 160 19.32 2.81 10.73
CA LEU A 160 20.12 2.27 9.64
C LEU A 160 20.77 3.34 8.77
N ASN A 161 20.29 4.59 8.82
CA ASN A 161 20.78 5.71 8.01
C ASN A 161 20.99 5.32 6.53
N LEU A 162 19.97 4.68 5.94
CA LEU A 162 20.06 4.16 4.58
C LEU A 162 20.40 5.29 3.59
N PRO A 163 21.29 5.03 2.61
CA PRO A 163 21.62 6.01 1.59
C PRO A 163 20.43 6.25 0.66
N THR A 164 20.33 7.47 0.13
CA THR A 164 19.26 7.88 -0.78
C THR A 164 19.63 7.68 -2.25
N ASP A 165 20.88 7.39 -2.59
CA ASP A 165 21.38 7.46 -3.97
C ASP A 165 20.59 6.57 -4.93
N TYR A 166 20.39 5.30 -4.56
CA TYR A 166 19.60 4.36 -5.35
C TYR A 166 18.15 4.83 -5.50
N ALA A 167 17.52 5.24 -4.40
CA ALA A 167 16.15 5.79 -4.40
C ALA A 167 16.02 7.14 -5.16
N SER A 168 17.14 7.84 -5.36
CA SER A 168 17.21 9.10 -6.12
C SER A 168 17.32 8.89 -7.62
N GLY A 169 17.46 7.63 -8.07
CA GLY A 169 17.54 7.29 -9.48
C GLY A 169 18.93 6.99 -10.01
N ASP A 170 19.95 6.88 -9.14
CA ASP A 170 21.27 6.41 -9.56
C ASP A 170 21.26 4.89 -9.76
N VAL A 171 21.30 4.47 -11.03
CA VAL A 171 21.29 3.06 -11.45
C VAL A 171 22.58 2.32 -11.10
N ASN A 172 23.66 3.04 -10.76
CA ASN A 172 24.94 2.46 -10.37
C ASN A 172 25.12 2.37 -8.84
N ALA A 173 24.23 2.99 -8.07
CA ALA A 173 24.27 2.92 -6.61
C ALA A 173 23.89 1.52 -6.12
N GLU A 174 24.32 1.19 -4.90
CA GLU A 174 23.99 -0.07 -4.25
C GLU A 174 22.48 -0.15 -3.98
N PRO A 175 21.79 -1.22 -4.43
CA PRO A 175 20.36 -1.35 -4.21
C PRO A 175 19.99 -1.45 -2.72
N LEU A 176 18.78 -0.99 -2.39
CA LEU A 176 18.23 -1.16 -1.05
C LEU A 176 18.08 -2.66 -0.72
N PRO A 177 18.28 -3.06 0.55
CA PRO A 177 18.11 -4.45 0.96
C PRO A 177 16.68 -4.95 0.71
N LEU A 178 16.52 -6.24 0.43
CA LEU A 178 15.20 -6.82 0.17
C LEU A 178 14.28 -6.70 1.41
N TRP A 179 14.86 -6.85 2.59
CA TRP A 179 14.22 -6.68 3.90
C TRP A 179 15.19 -6.11 4.92
N ILE A 180 14.64 -5.50 5.97
CA ILE A 180 15.40 -4.95 7.09
C ILE A 180 14.78 -5.36 8.41
N LYS A 181 15.56 -5.25 9.49
CA LYS A 181 15.03 -5.37 10.84
C LYS A 181 14.55 -3.98 11.29
N PRO A 182 13.29 -3.81 11.70
CA PRO A 182 12.82 -2.54 12.24
C PRO A 182 13.46 -2.27 13.60
N ASP A 183 13.59 -1.00 13.98
CA ASP A 183 14.17 -0.58 15.26
C ASP A 183 13.32 -1.05 16.45
N HIS A 184 12.01 -1.16 16.24
CA HIS A 184 11.03 -1.61 17.22
C HIS A 184 10.02 -2.56 16.58
N LYS A 185 9.27 -3.31 17.41
CA LYS A 185 8.14 -4.10 16.91
C LYS A 185 7.05 -3.17 16.41
N LEU A 186 6.46 -3.51 15.27
CA LEU A 186 5.36 -2.76 14.68
C LEU A 186 4.03 -3.36 15.12
N ASP A 187 3.08 -2.50 15.50
CA ASP A 187 1.68 -2.87 15.63
C ASP A 187 0.92 -2.62 14.32
N VAL A 188 -0.38 -2.93 14.30
CA VAL A 188 -1.19 -2.78 13.08
C VAL A 188 -1.42 -1.31 12.71
N ARG A 189 -1.43 -0.40 13.70
CA ARG A 189 -1.58 1.03 13.48
C ARG A 189 -0.31 1.59 12.84
N ASP A 190 0.86 1.14 13.26
CA ASP A 190 2.13 1.51 12.60
C ASP A 190 2.07 1.18 11.11
N VAL A 191 1.60 -0.03 10.76
CA VAL A 191 1.46 -0.45 9.35
C VAL A 191 0.44 0.41 8.60
N MET A 192 -0.68 0.79 9.22
CA MET A 192 -1.65 1.72 8.61
C MET A 192 -1.01 3.09 8.31
N GLU A 193 -0.25 3.64 9.26
CA GLU A 193 0.42 4.95 9.08
C GLU A 193 1.52 4.88 8.02
N LEU A 194 2.20 3.75 7.84
CA LEU A 194 3.19 3.57 6.77
C LEU A 194 2.58 3.63 5.37
N MET A 195 1.29 3.27 5.22
CA MET A 195 0.56 3.42 3.96
C MET A 195 0.13 4.87 3.67
N ARG A 196 0.35 5.79 4.62
CA ARG A 196 -0.02 7.21 4.55
C ARG A 196 1.19 8.12 4.26
N ASP A 197 2.22 7.60 3.62
CA ASP A 197 3.47 8.34 3.49
C ASP A 197 3.57 9.15 2.18
N HIS A 198 4.05 10.39 2.30
CA HIS A 198 4.39 11.30 1.20
C HIS A 198 5.84 11.81 1.29
N PHE A 199 6.73 10.96 1.81
CA PHE A 199 8.15 11.24 1.99
C PHE A 199 8.50 12.31 3.04
N GLU A 200 7.58 12.62 3.96
CA GLU A 200 7.80 13.66 4.96
C GLU A 200 9.08 13.43 5.77
N GLY A 201 9.90 14.48 5.89
CA GLY A 201 11.19 14.40 6.60
C GLY A 201 12.35 13.81 5.79
N THR A 202 12.16 13.56 4.50
CA THR A 202 13.22 13.11 3.58
C THR A 202 13.50 14.18 2.51
N PRO A 203 14.58 14.05 1.71
CA PRO A 203 14.80 14.93 0.55
C PRO A 203 13.70 14.88 -0.52
N PHE A 204 12.76 13.93 -0.45
CA PHE A 204 11.71 13.72 -1.44
C PHE A 204 10.35 14.26 -0.97
N ASP A 205 10.32 14.96 0.17
CA ASP A 205 9.11 15.48 0.82
C ASP A 205 8.31 16.40 -0.12
N MET A 206 7.13 15.92 -0.52
CA MET A 206 6.26 16.58 -1.49
C MET A 206 5.58 17.86 -0.94
N THR A 207 5.79 18.17 0.34
CA THR A 207 5.25 19.38 1.00
C THR A 207 6.19 20.59 0.91
N LYS A 208 7.42 20.41 0.42
CA LYS A 208 8.48 21.44 0.54
C LYS A 208 8.71 22.29 -0.69
N ASP A 209 8.08 21.98 -1.83
CA ASP A 209 8.24 22.72 -3.08
C ASP A 209 7.01 23.55 -3.47
N ILE A 210 7.17 24.44 -4.45
CA ILE A 210 6.13 25.35 -4.94
C ILE A 210 4.90 24.62 -5.52
N GLY A 211 5.08 23.40 -6.01
CA GLY A 211 4.01 22.55 -6.54
C GLY A 211 3.01 22.11 -5.47
N ALA A 212 3.35 22.19 -4.19
CA ALA A 212 2.41 21.95 -3.09
C ALA A 212 1.40 23.10 -2.92
N GLY A 213 1.65 24.24 -3.58
CA GLY A 213 0.80 25.42 -3.53
C GLY A 213 0.75 26.08 -2.14
N PRO A 214 -0.12 27.10 -1.97
CA PRO A 214 -0.21 27.85 -0.71
C PRO A 214 -0.73 27.02 0.46
N TYR A 215 -1.39 25.89 0.20
CA TYR A 215 -1.97 25.04 1.24
C TYR A 215 -1.26 23.70 1.39
N VAL A 216 -0.03 23.59 0.87
CA VAL A 216 0.89 22.48 1.19
C VAL A 216 0.27 21.10 0.86
N CYS A 217 -0.38 21.00 -0.29
CA CYS A 217 -1.00 19.78 -0.78
C CYS A 217 0.11 18.82 -1.28
N PRO A 218 0.30 17.62 -0.69
CA PRO A 218 1.39 16.71 -1.04
C PRO A 218 1.12 15.92 -2.34
N TYR A 219 0.14 16.34 -3.14
CA TYR A 219 -0.22 15.67 -4.39
C TYR A 219 0.18 16.49 -5.61
N ARG A 220 0.54 15.78 -6.66
CA ARG A 220 0.76 16.34 -8.00
C ARG A 220 -0.21 15.67 -8.96
N TRP A 221 -0.94 16.47 -9.72
CA TRP A 221 -1.87 15.94 -10.72
C TRP A 221 -1.08 15.28 -11.84
N ARG A 222 -1.56 14.13 -12.31
CA ARG A 222 -0.93 13.41 -13.42
C ARG A 222 -0.81 14.30 -14.65
N PRO A 223 0.20 14.08 -15.51
CA PRO A 223 1.14 12.94 -15.54
C PRO A 223 2.29 12.98 -14.51
N LEU A 224 2.93 11.82 -14.27
CA LEU A 224 4.13 11.74 -13.41
C LEU A 224 5.35 12.44 -14.01
N THR A 225 5.38 12.64 -15.33
CA THR A 225 6.46 13.32 -16.04
C THR A 225 5.90 14.39 -16.96
N TRP A 226 6.60 15.50 -17.10
CA TRP A 226 6.27 16.56 -18.05
C TRP A 226 7.52 17.06 -18.77
N LYS A 227 7.35 17.90 -19.79
CA LYS A 227 8.45 18.53 -20.53
C LYS A 227 8.39 20.03 -20.39
N VAL A 228 9.55 20.65 -20.24
CA VAL A 228 9.76 22.08 -20.46
C VAL A 228 10.87 22.17 -21.51
N ASP A 229 10.58 22.83 -22.62
CA ASP A 229 11.39 22.78 -23.83
C ASP A 229 11.66 21.32 -24.26
N SER A 230 12.93 20.93 -24.40
CA SER A 230 13.34 19.57 -24.78
C SER A 230 13.63 18.65 -23.59
N LEU A 231 13.59 19.17 -22.36
CA LEU A 231 13.97 18.43 -21.16
C LEU A 231 12.76 17.80 -20.46
N THR A 232 12.95 16.61 -19.90
CA THR A 232 11.91 15.88 -19.16
C THR A 232 12.12 16.05 -17.66
N TYR A 233 11.04 16.32 -16.96
CA TYR A 233 10.96 16.50 -15.51
C TYR A 233 9.93 15.52 -14.93
N PHE A 234 9.91 15.37 -13.61
CA PHE A 234 9.05 14.40 -12.94
C PHE A 234 8.50 14.89 -11.61
N ASN A 235 7.37 14.33 -11.22
CA ASN A 235 6.75 14.48 -9.91
C ASN A 235 7.08 13.24 -9.07
N GLU A 236 7.30 13.42 -7.78
CA GLU A 236 7.43 12.27 -6.88
C GLU A 236 6.17 11.41 -6.90
N ARG A 237 6.37 10.10 -6.70
CA ARG A 237 5.28 9.14 -6.56
C ARG A 237 5.28 8.60 -5.13
N ALA A 238 4.44 9.20 -4.29
CA ALA A 238 4.25 8.82 -2.90
C ALA A 238 3.62 7.43 -2.72
N ILE A 239 3.72 6.90 -1.49
CA ILE A 239 3.03 5.66 -1.09
C ILE A 239 1.52 5.93 -1.09
N SER A 240 1.10 6.99 -0.40
CA SER A 240 -0.29 7.44 -0.43
C SER A 240 -0.55 8.26 -1.68
N THR A 241 -1.68 8.02 -2.34
CA THR A 241 -2.03 8.72 -3.58
C THR A 241 -3.54 8.82 -3.75
N GLN A 242 -3.97 9.93 -4.34
CA GLN A 242 -5.34 10.24 -4.77
C GLN A 242 -5.94 9.24 -5.77
N GLN A 243 -5.14 8.30 -6.29
CA GLN A 243 -5.57 7.29 -7.25
C GLN A 243 -5.88 5.94 -6.60
N THR A 244 -5.75 5.86 -5.28
CA THR A 244 -5.96 4.63 -4.53
C THR A 244 -7.44 4.26 -4.61
N GLY A 245 -7.77 3.14 -5.26
CA GLY A 245 -9.15 2.62 -5.23
C GLY A 245 -9.53 2.14 -3.83
N PHE A 246 -8.60 1.38 -3.23
CA PHE A 246 -8.69 0.88 -1.87
C PHE A 246 -7.29 0.60 -1.33
N SER A 247 -7.18 0.57 -0.01
CA SER A 247 -5.99 0.14 0.72
C SER A 247 -6.40 -0.81 1.83
N PHE A 248 -5.57 -1.79 2.16
CA PHE A 248 -5.83 -2.66 3.30
C PHE A 248 -4.56 -3.12 4.00
N VAL A 249 -4.69 -3.40 5.30
CA VAL A 249 -3.69 -4.11 6.10
C VAL A 249 -4.26 -5.46 6.49
N ALA A 250 -3.63 -6.53 6.03
CA ALA A 250 -3.98 -7.90 6.40
C ALA A 250 -3.29 -8.30 7.70
N GLN A 251 -4.06 -8.61 8.73
CA GLN A 251 -3.57 -9.04 10.03
C GLN A 251 -3.98 -10.48 10.31
N SER A 252 -3.00 -11.38 10.35
CA SER A 252 -3.19 -12.82 10.61
C SER A 252 -2.74 -13.18 12.02
N ARG A 253 -3.68 -13.32 12.97
CA ARG A 253 -3.38 -13.50 14.39
C ARG A 253 -3.42 -14.99 14.78
N SER A 254 -2.26 -15.63 14.85
CA SER A 254 -2.11 -17.07 15.13
C SER A 254 -2.58 -17.52 16.52
N PHE A 255 -2.77 -16.60 17.45
CA PHE A 255 -3.22 -16.88 18.82
C PHE A 255 -4.76 -16.93 18.97
N LEU A 256 -5.50 -16.79 17.87
CA LEU A 256 -6.97 -16.87 17.83
C LEU A 256 -7.42 -17.91 16.78
N PRO A 257 -8.60 -18.53 16.94
CA PRO A 257 -9.18 -19.39 15.91
C PRO A 257 -9.34 -18.66 14.59
N ASP A 258 -9.18 -19.36 13.46
CA ASP A 258 -9.17 -18.76 12.11
C ASP A 258 -10.35 -17.79 11.85
N PRO A 259 -11.61 -18.08 12.25
CA PRO A 259 -12.71 -17.15 12.00
C PRO A 259 -12.60 -15.81 12.75
N ILE A 260 -11.75 -15.73 13.78
CA ILE A 260 -11.54 -14.53 14.60
C ILE A 260 -10.17 -13.92 14.31
N GLY A 261 -9.15 -14.76 14.09
CA GLY A 261 -7.75 -14.33 14.00
C GLY A 261 -7.43 -13.48 12.76
N GLY A 262 -8.14 -13.68 11.65
CA GLY A 262 -7.96 -12.91 10.42
C GLY A 262 -8.78 -11.61 10.40
N VAL A 263 -8.10 -10.47 10.24
CA VAL A 263 -8.74 -9.16 10.06
C VAL A 263 -8.11 -8.43 8.88
N PHE A 264 -8.96 -7.96 7.96
CA PHE A 264 -8.62 -6.94 6.99
C PHE A 264 -9.02 -5.58 7.54
N TRP A 265 -8.03 -4.76 7.81
CA TRP A 265 -8.24 -3.35 8.06
C TRP A 265 -8.36 -2.68 6.71
N PHE A 266 -9.58 -2.34 6.29
CA PHE A 266 -9.91 -1.97 4.92
C PHE A 266 -10.30 -0.50 4.82
N GLY A 267 -9.75 0.21 3.83
CA GLY A 267 -10.09 1.59 3.50
C GLY A 267 -10.30 1.77 2.01
N VAL A 268 -11.10 2.78 1.64
CA VAL A 268 -11.32 3.18 0.24
C VAL A 268 -10.76 4.58 0.01
N ASP A 269 -10.41 4.91 -1.23
CA ASP A 269 -9.75 6.18 -1.57
C ASP A 269 -8.33 6.31 -0.95
N ASP A 270 -7.73 7.49 -1.07
CA ASP A 270 -6.43 7.86 -0.54
C ASP A 270 -6.25 7.52 0.95
N ALA A 271 -5.27 6.66 1.26
CA ALA A 271 -5.02 6.17 2.61
C ALA A 271 -4.79 7.30 3.65
N TYR A 272 -4.22 8.43 3.23
CA TYR A 272 -3.96 9.58 4.11
C TYR A 272 -5.24 10.22 4.64
N SER A 273 -6.28 10.25 3.81
CA SER A 273 -7.61 10.78 4.13
C SER A 273 -8.69 9.69 4.18
N SER A 274 -8.30 8.45 4.47
CA SER A 274 -9.24 7.32 4.58
C SER A 274 -9.25 6.72 5.99
N VAL A 275 -10.23 5.85 6.27
CA VAL A 275 -10.38 5.16 7.55
C VAL A 275 -10.28 3.67 7.30
N TYR A 276 -9.37 3.01 8.01
CA TYR A 276 -9.27 1.57 8.02
C TYR A 276 -10.31 0.97 8.97
N ILE A 277 -11.38 0.40 8.43
CA ILE A 277 -12.41 -0.30 9.20
C ILE A 277 -12.03 -1.78 9.41
N PRO A 278 -12.37 -2.38 10.57
CA PRO A 278 -12.08 -3.78 10.85
C PRO A 278 -13.08 -4.71 10.15
N ILE A 279 -12.63 -5.41 9.11
CA ILE A 279 -13.36 -6.45 8.39
C ILE A 279 -12.80 -7.80 8.82
N TYR A 280 -13.52 -8.53 9.68
CA TYR A 280 -13.11 -9.89 10.04
C TYR A 280 -13.25 -10.81 8.82
N CYS A 281 -12.28 -11.69 8.58
CA CYS A 281 -12.26 -12.48 7.36
C CYS A 281 -13.36 -13.57 7.30
N SER A 282 -14.05 -13.81 8.41
CA SER A 282 -15.11 -14.83 8.51
C SER A 282 -16.51 -14.31 8.18
N ILE A 283 -16.67 -13.00 7.96
CA ILE A 283 -18.00 -12.42 7.79
C ILE A 283 -18.71 -12.98 6.56
N THR A 284 -20.03 -13.09 6.65
CA THR A 284 -20.88 -13.59 5.56
C THR A 284 -21.60 -12.50 4.80
N ASP A 285 -21.56 -11.27 5.30
CA ASP A 285 -22.18 -10.09 4.68
C ASP A 285 -21.19 -8.93 4.62
N VAL A 286 -21.22 -8.18 3.50
CA VAL A 286 -20.39 -6.99 3.29
C VAL A 286 -21.16 -5.75 3.73
N PRO A 287 -20.53 -4.77 4.42
CA PRO A 287 -21.22 -3.53 4.76
C PRO A 287 -21.76 -2.86 3.49
N LYS A 288 -23.07 -2.55 3.44
CA LYS A 288 -23.75 -2.04 2.24
C LYS A 288 -22.98 -0.93 1.50
N PRO A 289 -22.41 0.10 2.18
CA PRO A 289 -21.66 1.15 1.48
C PRO A 289 -20.44 0.69 0.69
N TYR A 290 -19.90 -0.49 1.00
CA TYR A 290 -18.72 -1.09 0.37
C TYR A 290 -19.09 -2.26 -0.56
N ALA A 291 -20.36 -2.65 -0.62
CA ALA A 291 -20.82 -3.81 -1.37
C ALA A 291 -20.88 -3.56 -2.88
N VAL A 292 -20.76 -4.65 -3.65
CA VAL A 292 -20.97 -4.64 -5.10
C VAL A 292 -22.36 -4.10 -5.42
N GLY A 293 -22.45 -3.17 -6.37
CA GLY A 293 -23.70 -2.54 -6.80
C GLY A 293 -24.08 -1.27 -6.05
N THR A 294 -23.38 -0.89 -4.97
CA THR A 294 -23.68 0.34 -4.23
C THR A 294 -23.13 1.60 -4.91
N GLY A 295 -22.04 1.46 -5.67
CA GLY A 295 -21.47 2.53 -6.48
C GLY A 295 -20.98 1.99 -7.83
N ASN A 296 -20.85 2.90 -8.80
CA ASN A 296 -20.28 2.66 -10.12
C ASN A 296 -19.40 3.88 -10.52
N PHE A 297 -18.76 3.84 -11.70
CA PHE A 297 -17.93 4.93 -12.20
C PHE A 297 -18.67 5.90 -13.15
N ASP A 298 -19.97 5.72 -13.36
CA ASP A 298 -20.78 6.51 -14.27
C ASP A 298 -21.52 7.65 -13.53
N GLU A 299 -21.81 7.49 -12.24
CA GLU A 299 -22.47 8.50 -11.41
C GLU A 299 -21.96 8.52 -9.95
N PHE A 300 -22.05 9.70 -9.34
CA PHE A 300 -21.76 9.88 -7.92
C PHE A 300 -22.91 9.35 -7.05
N SER A 301 -22.59 8.69 -5.94
CA SER A 301 -23.58 8.19 -4.97
C SER A 301 -23.17 8.45 -3.52
N TRP A 302 -24.09 9.04 -2.74
CA TRP A 302 -23.91 9.19 -1.30
C TRP A 302 -24.00 7.88 -0.51
N ASP A 303 -24.48 6.80 -1.14
CA ASP A 303 -24.56 5.48 -0.52
C ASP A 303 -23.23 4.72 -0.65
N SER A 304 -22.37 5.11 -1.59
CA SER A 304 -21.07 4.48 -1.86
C SER A 304 -19.98 5.04 -0.95
N ALA A 305 -19.32 4.17 -0.19
CA ALA A 305 -18.15 4.53 0.60
C ALA A 305 -17.07 5.18 -0.28
N PHE A 306 -16.79 4.59 -1.46
CA PHE A 306 -15.79 5.12 -2.38
C PHE A 306 -16.07 6.60 -2.72
N TRP A 307 -17.31 6.92 -3.10
CA TRP A 307 -17.69 8.29 -3.47
C TRP A 307 -17.73 9.25 -2.29
N VAL A 308 -18.20 8.82 -1.12
CA VAL A 308 -18.23 9.64 0.10
C VAL A 308 -16.82 10.00 0.55
N PHE A 309 -15.87 9.07 0.49
CA PHE A 309 -14.47 9.33 0.82
C PHE A 309 -13.81 10.26 -0.21
N ASN A 310 -14.03 9.99 -1.51
CA ASN A 310 -13.56 10.85 -2.61
C ASN A 310 -14.08 12.29 -2.47
N PHE A 311 -15.34 12.48 -2.08
CA PHE A 311 -15.90 13.81 -1.86
C PHE A 311 -15.12 14.60 -0.81
N VAL A 312 -14.81 13.97 0.32
CA VAL A 312 -14.09 14.61 1.43
C VAL A 312 -12.64 14.93 1.04
N SER A 313 -11.91 13.98 0.43
CA SER A 313 -10.53 14.18 0.00
C SER A 313 -10.41 15.25 -1.08
N ASN A 314 -11.27 15.20 -2.11
CA ASN A 314 -11.25 16.16 -3.21
C ASN A 314 -11.58 17.57 -2.74
N TYR A 315 -12.53 17.73 -1.82
CA TYR A 315 -12.82 19.05 -1.25
C TYR A 315 -11.61 19.61 -0.50
N ALA A 316 -10.91 18.76 0.25
CA ALA A 316 -9.75 19.14 1.06
C ALA A 316 -8.55 19.61 0.23
N TYR A 317 -8.34 19.09 -0.99
CA TYR A 317 -7.16 19.44 -1.80
C TYR A 317 -7.01 20.94 -2.07
N SER A 318 -8.12 21.69 -2.12
CA SER A 318 -8.10 23.14 -2.35
C SER A 318 -7.54 23.95 -1.18
N ARG A 319 -7.61 23.39 0.05
CA ARG A 319 -7.19 24.05 1.29
C ARG A 319 -6.58 23.04 2.28
N TYR A 320 -5.69 22.22 1.74
CA TYR A 320 -5.24 20.96 2.34
C TYR A 320 -4.70 21.12 3.77
N SER A 321 -3.72 21.99 4.00
CA SER A 321 -3.09 22.21 5.31
C SER A 321 -4.04 22.64 6.44
N ASP A 322 -5.23 23.14 6.10
CA ASP A 322 -6.27 23.49 7.05
C ASP A 322 -7.24 22.32 7.25
N MET A 323 -7.84 21.81 6.16
CA MET A 323 -8.90 20.80 6.24
C MET A 323 -8.39 19.43 6.69
N ILE A 324 -7.15 19.07 6.35
CA ILE A 324 -6.60 17.76 6.67
C ILE A 324 -6.51 17.51 8.17
N LYS A 325 -6.34 18.56 8.98
CA LYS A 325 -6.30 18.47 10.45
C LYS A 325 -7.63 17.97 11.02
N ASP A 326 -8.75 18.47 10.51
CA ASP A 326 -10.08 18.03 10.95
C ASP A 326 -10.40 16.63 10.43
N ILE A 327 -9.99 16.31 9.20
CA ILE A 327 -10.12 14.97 8.61
C ILE A 327 -9.39 13.94 9.48
N GLN A 328 -8.11 14.18 9.77
CA GLN A 328 -7.30 13.29 10.60
C GLN A 328 -7.80 13.18 12.04
N LYS A 329 -8.41 14.24 12.59
CA LYS A 329 -9.05 14.19 13.90
C LYS A 329 -10.18 13.15 13.92
N VAL A 330 -11.06 13.15 12.91
CA VAL A 330 -12.16 12.18 12.81
C VAL A 330 -11.64 10.78 12.47
N GLN A 331 -10.67 10.67 11.56
CA GLN A 331 -9.98 9.42 11.24
C GLN A 331 -9.41 8.75 12.49
N ARG A 332 -8.59 9.48 13.27
CA ARG A 332 -7.97 8.97 14.51
C ARG A 332 -9.01 8.61 15.58
N GLN A 333 -10.14 9.33 15.65
CA GLN A 333 -11.24 8.98 16.55
C GLN A 333 -11.88 7.64 16.18
N LEU A 334 -12.15 7.40 14.89
CA LEU A 334 -12.75 6.17 14.40
C LEU A 334 -11.79 4.98 14.56
N GLU A 335 -10.58 5.09 14.03
CA GLU A 335 -9.58 4.02 14.10
C GLU A 335 -9.15 3.72 15.53
N GLY A 336 -8.98 4.76 16.35
CA GLY A 336 -8.69 4.61 17.78
C GLY A 336 -9.79 3.86 18.52
N LYS A 337 -11.07 4.11 18.22
CA LYS A 337 -12.21 3.37 18.77
C LYS A 337 -12.15 1.89 18.36
N PHE A 338 -11.87 1.60 17.09
CA PHE A 338 -11.79 0.21 16.61
C PHE A 338 -10.66 -0.56 17.30
N LEU A 339 -9.46 0.03 17.34
CA LEU A 339 -8.29 -0.57 17.98
C LEU A 339 -8.51 -0.79 19.49
N ALA A 340 -9.06 0.20 20.20
CA ALA A 340 -9.30 0.11 21.64
C ALA A 340 -10.34 -0.97 21.99
N ASN A 341 -11.36 -1.15 21.14
CA ASN A 341 -12.44 -2.11 21.39
C ASN A 341 -12.09 -3.53 20.94
N GLN A 342 -11.13 -3.71 20.03
CA GLN A 342 -10.81 -5.00 19.42
C GLN A 342 -10.63 -6.15 20.44
N PRO A 343 -9.89 -5.99 21.56
CA PRO A 343 -9.74 -7.07 22.54
C PRO A 343 -11.07 -7.55 23.13
N GLN A 344 -12.02 -6.64 23.36
CA GLN A 344 -13.34 -6.99 23.90
C GLN A 344 -14.20 -7.67 22.85
N ILE A 345 -14.12 -7.22 21.59
CA ILE A 345 -14.79 -7.85 20.46
C ILE A 345 -14.28 -9.29 20.26
N ASP A 346 -12.96 -9.48 20.28
CA ASP A 346 -12.34 -10.81 20.16
C ASP A 346 -12.73 -11.73 21.31
N GLN A 347 -12.76 -11.22 22.56
CA GLN A 347 -13.13 -12.01 23.73
C GLN A 347 -14.60 -12.45 23.68
N ALA A 348 -15.49 -11.56 23.22
CA ALA A 348 -16.90 -11.90 23.00
C ALA A 348 -17.05 -12.96 21.89
N ALA A 349 -16.37 -12.76 20.75
CA ALA A 349 -16.35 -13.71 19.65
C ALA A 349 -15.80 -15.08 20.08
N LEU A 350 -14.73 -15.12 20.89
CA LEU A 350 -14.16 -16.35 21.41
C LEU A 350 -15.11 -17.08 22.36
N THR A 351 -15.86 -16.34 23.17
CA THR A 351 -16.88 -16.91 24.07
C THR A 351 -18.01 -17.55 23.27
N LEU A 352 -18.47 -16.90 22.20
CA LEU A 352 -19.48 -17.43 21.28
C LEU A 352 -18.94 -18.62 20.48
N TYR A 353 -17.69 -18.56 20.02
CA TYR A 353 -17.04 -19.61 19.25
C TYR A 353 -16.99 -20.94 20.02
N LYS A 354 -16.72 -20.89 21.33
CA LYS A 354 -16.73 -22.06 22.22
C LYS A 354 -18.10 -22.73 22.30
N GLN A 355 -19.18 -21.99 22.07
CA GLN A 355 -20.54 -22.53 22.02
C GLN A 355 -20.88 -23.06 20.63
N SER A 356 -20.59 -22.27 19.60
CA SER A 356 -20.73 -22.65 18.20
C SER A 356 -19.91 -21.70 17.31
N PRO A 357 -19.09 -22.20 16.37
CA PRO A 357 -18.37 -21.36 15.42
C PRO A 357 -19.27 -20.38 14.66
N LYS A 358 -20.51 -20.79 14.33
CA LYS A 358 -21.48 -19.93 13.64
C LYS A 358 -21.87 -18.71 14.46
N LEU A 359 -22.00 -18.82 15.79
CA LEU A 359 -22.36 -17.68 16.63
C LEU A 359 -21.27 -16.59 16.62
N ALA A 360 -20.00 -16.99 16.58
CA ALA A 360 -18.89 -16.03 16.43
C ALA A 360 -18.92 -15.35 15.06
N VAL A 361 -19.18 -16.10 13.99
CA VAL A 361 -19.31 -15.57 12.63
C VAL A 361 -20.46 -14.57 12.52
N ASP A 362 -21.64 -14.90 13.03
CA ASP A 362 -22.81 -14.02 13.00
C ASP A 362 -22.54 -12.72 13.80
N TYR A 363 -21.90 -12.83 14.96
CA TYR A 363 -21.50 -11.67 15.78
C TYR A 363 -20.46 -10.78 15.09
N LEU A 364 -19.42 -11.36 14.50
CA LEU A 364 -18.39 -10.61 13.80
C LEU A 364 -18.92 -9.98 12.50
N THR A 365 -19.87 -10.64 11.83
CA THR A 365 -20.58 -10.09 10.67
C THR A 365 -21.35 -8.83 11.05
N ASP A 366 -22.20 -8.89 12.09
CA ASP A 366 -22.91 -7.70 12.58
C ASP A 366 -21.94 -6.57 12.94
N TYR A 367 -20.88 -6.89 13.68
CA TYR A 367 -19.88 -5.90 14.09
C TYR A 367 -19.24 -5.20 12.89
N SER A 368 -18.67 -5.95 11.93
CA SER A 368 -18.00 -5.37 10.77
C SER A 368 -18.96 -4.59 9.85
N VAL A 369 -20.16 -5.12 9.60
CA VAL A 369 -21.21 -4.42 8.83
C VAL A 369 -21.55 -3.09 9.47
N ARG A 370 -21.81 -3.09 10.78
CA ARG A 370 -22.17 -1.88 11.52
C ARG A 370 -21.04 -0.86 11.56
N MET A 371 -19.79 -1.28 11.77
CA MET A 371 -18.63 -0.36 11.73
C MET A 371 -18.45 0.26 10.34
N GLY A 372 -18.66 -0.48 9.27
CA GLY A 372 -18.63 0.06 7.91
C GLY A 372 -19.72 1.10 7.66
N VAL A 373 -20.97 0.82 8.05
CA VAL A 373 -22.11 1.74 7.89
C VAL A 373 -21.94 3.02 8.74
N GLU A 374 -21.60 2.87 10.03
CA GLU A 374 -21.39 3.99 10.94
C GLU A 374 -20.24 4.89 10.47
N THR A 375 -19.17 4.30 9.93
CA THR A 375 -18.01 5.05 9.41
C THR A 375 -18.42 5.94 8.25
N VAL A 376 -19.13 5.42 7.25
CA VAL A 376 -19.55 6.21 6.08
C VAL A 376 -20.53 7.30 6.49
N ALA A 377 -21.47 7.02 7.39
CA ALA A 377 -22.36 8.04 7.93
C ALA A 377 -21.59 9.17 8.64
N ARG A 378 -20.58 8.82 9.45
CA ARG A 378 -19.72 9.80 10.14
C ARG A 378 -18.87 10.60 9.16
N TRP A 379 -18.38 9.96 8.09
CA TRP A 379 -17.56 10.58 7.05
C TRP A 379 -18.35 11.56 6.20
N LYS A 380 -19.60 11.24 5.87
CA LYS A 380 -20.54 12.16 5.22
C LYS A 380 -20.75 13.44 6.06
N LYS A 381 -20.97 13.28 7.38
CA LYS A 381 -21.06 14.42 8.30
C LYS A 381 -19.78 15.23 8.42
N LEU A 382 -18.61 14.61 8.25
CA LEU A 382 -17.36 15.33 8.15
C LEU A 382 -17.32 16.20 6.88
N GLY A 383 -17.73 15.68 5.72
CA GLY A 383 -17.83 16.47 4.50
C GLY A 383 -18.74 17.70 4.64
N GLU A 384 -19.94 17.51 5.22
CA GLU A 384 -20.85 18.62 5.55
C GLU A 384 -20.19 19.67 6.47
N PHE A 385 -19.47 19.21 7.49
CA PHE A 385 -18.75 20.07 8.43
C PHE A 385 -17.62 20.86 7.76
N LEU A 386 -16.85 20.24 6.86
CA LEU A 386 -15.77 20.91 6.16
C LEU A 386 -16.31 22.05 5.28
N ILE A 387 -17.41 21.82 4.57
CA ILE A 387 -18.06 22.90 3.80
C ILE A 387 -18.50 24.03 4.73
N TYR A 388 -19.20 23.72 5.81
CA TYR A 388 -19.65 24.74 6.77
C TYR A 388 -18.48 25.55 7.35
N LYS A 389 -17.38 24.89 7.72
CA LYS A 389 -16.25 25.54 8.39
C LYS A 389 -15.38 26.35 7.43
N TYR A 390 -15.22 25.89 6.19
CA TYR A 390 -14.25 26.42 5.23
C TYR A 390 -14.86 27.11 3.99
N LEU A 391 -16.16 27.43 4.03
CA LEU A 391 -16.91 28.03 2.92
C LEU A 391 -16.22 29.28 2.37
N ASP A 392 -16.10 29.35 1.04
CA ASP A 392 -15.55 30.48 0.27
C ASP A 392 -14.12 30.90 0.68
N GLY A 393 -13.34 29.97 1.24
CA GLY A 393 -11.98 30.24 1.71
C GLY A 393 -11.93 30.96 3.07
N ASN A 394 -13.07 31.13 3.74
CA ASN A 394 -13.13 31.60 5.11
C ASN A 394 -12.84 30.45 6.08
N VAL A 395 -12.63 30.77 7.37
CA VAL A 395 -12.50 29.75 8.42
C VAL A 395 -13.36 30.15 9.61
N LYS A 396 -14.28 29.27 10.01
CA LYS A 396 -14.99 29.41 11.28
C LYS A 396 -14.14 28.88 12.42
N ASN A 397 -13.94 29.68 13.46
CA ASN A 397 -13.25 29.26 14.67
C ASN A 397 -14.16 28.39 15.56
N GLU A 398 -13.66 28.00 16.73
CA GLU A 398 -14.38 27.13 17.68
C GLU A 398 -15.68 27.74 18.23
N HIS A 399 -15.84 29.06 18.16
CA HIS A 399 -17.06 29.78 18.54
C HIS A 399 -18.01 30.04 17.36
N GLY A 400 -17.66 29.57 16.15
CA GLY A 400 -18.44 29.78 14.94
C GLY A 400 -18.25 31.14 14.27
N HIS A 401 -17.35 32.00 14.79
CA HIS A 401 -17.03 33.28 14.19
C HIS A 401 -16.21 33.09 12.92
N VAL A 402 -16.58 33.83 11.89
CA VAL A 402 -15.91 33.81 10.58
C VAL A 402 -14.61 34.60 10.65
N THR A 403 -13.54 33.99 10.15
CA THR A 403 -12.25 34.65 9.92
C THR A 403 -11.91 34.59 8.43
N HIS A 404 -11.13 35.56 7.96
CA HIS A 404 -10.72 35.69 6.56
C HIS A 404 -9.20 35.50 6.43
N PRO A 405 -8.67 34.30 6.71
CA PRO A 405 -7.24 34.06 6.59
C PRO A 405 -6.79 34.19 5.14
N GLY A 406 -5.83 35.09 4.91
CA GLY A 406 -5.14 35.21 3.63
C GLY A 406 -4.23 34.02 3.33
N TYR A 407 -3.48 34.12 2.23
CA TYR A 407 -2.44 33.14 1.91
C TYR A 407 -1.27 33.21 2.90
N PRO A 408 -0.45 32.15 3.01
CA PRO A 408 0.78 32.22 3.77
C PRO A 408 1.71 33.33 3.26
N LYS A 409 2.48 33.92 4.17
CA LYS A 409 3.41 35.02 3.88
C LYS A 409 4.37 34.70 2.73
N GLU A 410 4.92 33.48 2.70
CA GLU A 410 5.84 33.06 1.63
C GLU A 410 5.16 33.04 0.25
N TRP A 411 3.87 32.67 0.19
CA TRP A 411 3.12 32.71 -1.06
C TRP A 411 2.94 34.16 -1.56
N TYR A 412 2.66 35.10 -0.65
CA TYR A 412 2.61 36.52 -1.01
C TYR A 412 3.96 37.06 -1.49
N LYS A 413 5.08 36.61 -0.90
CA LYS A 413 6.41 36.96 -1.41
C LYS A 413 6.62 36.45 -2.83
N THR A 414 6.29 35.18 -3.10
CA THR A 414 6.38 34.61 -4.46
C THR A 414 5.51 35.38 -5.46
N ILE A 415 4.32 35.83 -5.06
CA ILE A 415 3.47 36.69 -5.90
C ILE A 415 4.21 38.00 -6.22
N VAL A 416 4.76 38.68 -5.22
CA VAL A 416 5.51 39.94 -5.42
C VAL A 416 6.74 39.71 -6.30
N GLU A 417 7.53 38.67 -6.05
CA GLU A 417 8.72 38.31 -6.84
C GLU A 417 8.38 38.11 -8.32
N LYS A 418 7.27 37.44 -8.62
CA LYS A 418 6.85 37.17 -10.01
C LYS A 418 6.12 38.33 -10.68
N THR A 419 5.62 39.31 -9.93
CA THR A 419 4.74 40.37 -10.48
C THR A 419 5.23 41.80 -10.29
N GLY A 420 6.32 42.00 -9.53
CA GLY A 420 6.88 43.32 -9.25
C GLY A 420 5.87 44.23 -8.54
N ASP A 421 5.80 45.50 -8.97
CA ASP A 421 4.93 46.51 -8.37
C ASP A 421 3.45 46.41 -8.76
N LYS A 422 3.04 45.41 -9.57
CA LYS A 422 1.67 45.29 -10.10
C LYS A 422 0.59 45.36 -9.01
N PHE A 423 0.83 44.75 -7.86
CA PHE A 423 -0.13 44.67 -6.74
C PHE A 423 0.20 45.62 -5.57
N ARG A 424 1.15 46.55 -5.76
CA ARG A 424 1.49 47.53 -4.73
C ARG A 424 0.37 48.57 -4.61
N VAL A 425 -0.19 48.73 -3.41
CA VAL A 425 -1.15 49.81 -3.13
C VAL A 425 -0.39 51.14 -3.19
N LYS A 426 -0.94 52.10 -3.95
CA LYS A 426 -0.37 53.44 -4.15
C LYS A 426 -0.98 54.45 -3.22
#